data_AF-A0A7R9JCE2-F1
#
_entry.id   AF-A0A7R9JCE2-F1
#
_cell.length_a   1.000
_cell.length_b   1.000
_cell.length_c   1.000
_cell.angle_alpha   90.00
_cell.angle_beta   90.00
_cell.angle_gamma   90.00
#
_symmetry.space_group_name_H-M   'P 1'
#
loop_
_entity.id
_entity.type
_entity.pdbx_description
1 polymer ?
#
loop_
_entity_poly.entity_id
_entity_poly.type
_entity_poly.pdbx_seq_one_letter_code
_entity_poly.pdbx_strand_id
1 'polypeptide(L)'
;CSLCSPLNASKEFDVYALFNNVASSLASAVQYNTPITAAKDSIASACNRLTNSSFGDTPLDRYSNMMRIILGSTSCLMVDMESVLLQYQNTSWDSKVVISGSRQWMYQTCTQLGYYQTSKSGLQPFGEGMFPMEYKLYMCEGIFGEKFNKHLLEAGVSHTNMMYGALRPRVSNVVFIHGTVDPWNYLGVRESPDLGVHTVIIQGTSHCADFNDETPLDSAELLEARQEDKTVGRPVACRLKIFSDTEQDRHEASFGHVVKFRGYVGCGWLRDIFYIPEYVSDANEDVKFIRKHVARVRQHDKPPFSSVRFFGMFVVAYLWSSVVTMAIPEEPIGGINWRFLIVLAPLACALGVWTVGNIGREQGTIWWPLVAAYATFPLYYYFEDDTTAYSLMTFVSSLAFDTWSKKWRRSPPKKKSLAKRITTLTVCGVLYLSLWGSYFYFNTKLTDSEGEEIPVREAIHHFFTSPWWVDLKQSLHDTWVYAQHHGWVETWRQIIDLSDPHGEQNAYKVLGVSGAASQAEIRLKYRELSREFHPDKVKDPEKRREAQEQFMEIQQAYETLSKIKGRRSRKNKKFEQE
;
A
#
# COMPACT_ATOMS: atom_id res chain seq x y z
N CYS A 1 34.41 46.56 4.65
CA CYS A 1 34.44 45.15 4.23
C CYS A 1 34.45 45.18 2.72
N SER A 2 35.26 44.37 2.03
CA SER A 2 35.27 44.40 0.57
C SER A 2 34.04 43.65 0.05
N LEU A 3 32.99 44.39 -0.31
CA LEU A 3 31.88 43.83 -1.06
C LEU A 3 32.36 43.49 -2.47
N CYS A 4 31.85 42.39 -3.06
CA CYS A 4 32.22 42.02 -4.43
C CYS A 4 31.65 43.00 -5.46
N SER A 5 30.54 43.64 -5.13
CA SER A 5 29.85 44.66 -5.91
C SER A 5 29.43 45.81 -4.99
N PRO A 6 29.25 47.04 -5.51
CA PRO A 6 28.66 48.13 -4.75
C PRO A 6 27.26 47.75 -4.27
N LEU A 7 26.95 48.06 -3.00
CA LEU A 7 25.60 47.84 -2.45
C LEU A 7 24.61 48.80 -3.10
N ASN A 8 23.53 48.27 -3.66
CA ASN A 8 22.41 49.07 -4.12
C ASN A 8 21.35 49.19 -3.02
N ALA A 9 21.36 50.28 -2.27
CA ALA A 9 20.44 50.51 -1.16
C ALA A 9 18.96 50.64 -1.58
N SER A 10 18.67 50.82 -2.88
CA SER A 10 17.30 50.83 -3.40
C SER A 10 16.73 49.42 -3.61
N LYS A 11 17.58 48.39 -3.68
CA LYS A 11 17.16 46.99 -3.77
C LYS A 11 17.11 46.39 -2.36
N GLU A 12 15.89 46.20 -1.85
CA GLU A 12 15.66 45.72 -0.49
C GLU A 12 16.32 44.36 -0.21
N PHE A 13 16.26 43.43 -1.15
CA PHE A 13 16.86 42.09 -0.99
C PHE A 13 18.41 42.13 -0.94
N ASP A 14 19.06 43.12 -1.57
CA ASP A 14 20.53 43.29 -1.47
C ASP A 14 20.92 43.79 -0.08
N VAL A 15 20.10 44.68 0.49
CA VAL A 15 20.24 45.12 1.89
C VAL A 15 20.04 43.93 2.83
N TYR A 16 19.03 43.09 2.59
CA TYR A 16 18.81 41.87 3.37
C TYR A 16 19.98 40.89 3.29
N ALA A 17 20.58 40.72 2.12
CA ALA A 17 21.77 39.89 1.95
C ALA A 17 22.95 40.40 2.77
N LEU A 18 23.18 41.72 2.78
CA LEU A 18 24.23 42.34 3.59
C LEU A 18 24.01 42.08 5.08
N PHE A 19 22.83 42.38 5.63
CA PHE A 19 22.55 42.19 7.06
C PHE A 19 22.53 40.71 7.46
N ASN A 20 22.04 39.81 6.60
CA ASN A 20 22.13 38.37 6.82
C ASN A 20 23.60 37.90 6.88
N ASN A 21 24.47 38.40 5.99
CA ASN A 21 25.91 38.09 6.02
C ASN A 21 26.57 38.62 7.30
N VAL A 22 26.19 39.82 7.76
CA VAL A 22 26.65 40.38 9.03
C VAL A 22 26.28 39.49 10.20
N ALA A 23 25.00 39.14 10.33
CA ALA A 23 24.50 38.28 11.38
C ALA A 23 25.15 36.88 11.33
N SER A 24 25.28 36.28 10.14
CA SER A 24 25.82 34.94 9.96
C SER A 24 27.30 34.84 10.36
N SER A 25 28.09 35.88 10.10
CA SER A 25 29.51 35.91 10.49
C SER A 25 29.71 35.83 12.01
N LEU A 26 28.88 36.56 12.75
CA LEU A 26 28.90 36.58 14.22
C LEU A 26 28.27 35.31 14.79
N ALA A 27 27.19 34.81 14.19
CA ALA A 27 26.58 33.54 14.55
C ALA A 27 27.58 32.37 14.43
N SER A 28 28.43 32.37 13.40
CA SER A 28 29.49 31.38 13.22
C SER A 28 30.50 31.39 14.38
N ALA A 29 30.92 32.56 14.83
CA ALA A 29 31.84 32.70 15.97
C ALA A 29 31.24 32.18 17.28
N VAL A 30 29.92 32.30 17.45
CA VAL A 30 29.20 31.75 18.61
C VAL A 30 29.08 30.23 18.48
N GLN A 31 28.61 29.73 17.33
CA GLN A 31 28.38 28.31 17.07
C GLN A 31 29.66 27.47 17.23
N TYR A 32 30.81 27.97 16.77
CA TYR A 32 32.09 27.26 16.85
C TYR A 32 33.01 27.83 17.93
N ASN A 33 32.44 28.42 18.97
CA ASN A 33 33.23 28.98 20.08
C ASN A 33 34.06 27.90 20.78
N THR A 34 35.36 28.18 20.97
CA THR A 34 36.28 27.30 21.70
C THR A 34 36.90 28.04 22.89
N PRO A 35 37.24 27.33 23.98
CA PRO A 35 37.90 27.93 25.15
C PRO A 35 39.36 28.35 24.88
N ILE A 36 39.93 27.96 23.73
CA ILE A 36 41.29 28.33 23.33
C ILE A 36 41.27 29.79 22.86
N THR A 37 41.85 30.68 23.67
CA THR A 37 41.96 32.13 23.44
C THR A 37 42.68 32.52 22.14
N ALA A 38 43.42 31.58 21.52
CA ALA A 38 44.13 31.77 20.25
C ALA A 38 43.33 31.36 19.00
N ALA A 39 42.13 30.79 19.14
CA ALA A 39 41.30 30.47 17.98
C ALA A 39 40.84 31.76 17.30
N LYS A 40 41.10 31.88 15.99
CA LYS A 40 40.81 33.09 15.18
C LYS A 40 39.34 33.51 15.29
N ASP A 41 38.44 32.56 15.50
CA ASP A 41 36.99 32.71 15.35
C ASP A 41 36.21 32.46 16.67
N SER A 42 36.85 32.59 17.83
CA SER A 42 36.15 32.53 19.13
C SER A 42 35.33 33.80 19.41
N ILE A 43 34.36 33.70 20.32
CA ILE A 43 33.58 34.87 20.79
C ILE A 43 34.51 35.94 21.37
N ALA A 44 35.51 35.54 22.17
CA ALA A 44 36.47 36.47 22.77
C ALA A 44 37.32 37.20 21.70
N SER A 45 37.80 36.48 20.68
CA SER A 45 38.52 37.06 19.54
C SER A 45 37.64 38.05 18.77
N ALA A 46 36.40 37.67 18.46
CA ALA A 46 35.44 38.52 17.75
C ALA A 46 35.14 39.79 18.56
N CYS A 47 34.81 39.67 19.85
CA CYS A 47 34.57 40.81 20.73
C CYS A 47 35.78 41.75 20.82
N ASN A 48 36.99 41.22 21.02
CA ASN A 48 38.22 42.03 21.07
C ASN A 48 38.42 42.81 19.77
N ARG A 49 38.18 42.20 18.60
CA ARG A 49 38.31 42.89 17.31
C ARG A 49 37.29 44.00 17.13
N LEU A 50 36.07 43.81 17.62
CA LEU A 50 34.98 44.77 17.49
C LEU A 50 35.08 45.94 18.48
N THR A 51 35.71 45.74 19.64
CA THR A 51 35.79 46.77 20.69
C THR A 51 37.14 47.48 20.73
N ASN A 52 38.23 46.84 20.30
CA ASN A 52 39.57 47.43 20.34
C ASN A 52 39.77 48.41 19.17
N SER A 53 39.98 49.68 19.52
CA SER A 53 40.21 50.79 18.57
C SER A 53 41.44 50.59 17.67
N SER A 54 42.39 49.73 18.06
CA SER A 54 43.57 49.42 17.24
C SER A 54 43.21 48.73 15.91
N PHE A 55 42.02 48.14 15.80
CA PHE A 55 41.56 47.49 14.58
C PHE A 55 40.72 48.40 13.67
N GLY A 56 40.59 49.69 13.97
CA GLY A 56 39.89 50.64 13.10
C GLY A 56 39.19 51.75 13.88
N ASP A 57 39.10 52.92 13.25
CA ASP A 57 38.56 54.13 13.85
C ASP A 57 37.04 54.03 14.07
N THR A 58 36.31 53.54 13.08
CA THR A 58 34.85 53.35 13.18
C THR A 58 34.47 51.90 13.56
N PRO A 59 33.28 51.66 14.16
CA PRO A 59 32.77 50.31 14.38
C PRO A 59 32.69 49.47 13.09
N LEU A 60 32.39 50.11 11.96
CA LEU A 60 32.33 49.43 10.67
C LEU A 60 33.72 49.04 10.15
N ASP A 61 34.75 49.85 10.40
CA ASP A 61 36.13 49.50 10.05
C ASP A 61 36.62 48.31 10.87
N ARG A 62 36.29 48.26 12.16
CA ARG A 62 36.60 47.13 13.03
C ARG A 62 35.93 45.85 12.56
N TYR A 63 34.62 45.90 12.25
CA TYR A 63 33.90 44.77 11.66
C TYR A 63 34.49 44.36 10.30
N SER A 64 34.82 45.33 9.45
CA SER A 64 35.47 45.10 8.16
C SER A 64 36.80 44.34 8.31
N ASN A 65 37.63 44.75 9.26
CA ASN A 65 38.91 44.11 9.52
C ASN A 65 38.75 42.71 10.10
N MET A 66 37.75 42.49 10.97
CA MET A 66 37.36 41.15 11.41
C MET A 66 37.01 40.25 10.22
N MET A 67 36.14 40.72 9.31
CA MET A 67 35.72 39.94 8.13
C MET A 67 36.86 39.63 7.16
N ARG A 68 37.82 40.55 6.97
CA ARG A 68 39.01 40.29 6.13
C ARG A 68 39.88 39.17 6.70
N ILE A 69 39.88 39.01 8.01
CA ILE A 69 40.66 37.97 8.69
C ILE A 69 39.94 36.62 8.63
N ILE A 70 38.61 36.62 8.76
CA ILE A 70 37.78 35.41 8.66
C ILE A 70 37.75 34.88 7.22
N LEU A 71 37.47 35.74 6.23
CA LEU A 71 37.31 35.33 4.83
C LEU A 71 38.64 35.15 4.07
N GLY A 72 39.74 35.65 4.63
CA GLY A 72 41.02 35.79 3.94
C GLY A 72 41.12 37.09 3.12
N SER A 73 42.34 37.56 2.93
CA SER A 73 42.63 38.90 2.40
C SER A 73 42.19 39.14 0.94
N THR A 74 41.91 38.07 0.18
CA THR A 74 41.54 38.11 -1.24
C THR A 74 40.05 37.86 -1.49
N SER A 75 39.27 37.56 -0.45
CA SER A 75 37.84 37.23 -0.56
C SER A 75 36.96 38.47 -0.37
N CYS A 76 35.81 38.50 -1.05
CA CYS A 76 34.81 39.56 -0.95
C CYS A 76 33.43 38.99 -0.55
N LEU A 77 32.56 39.83 0.01
CA LEU A 77 31.18 39.46 0.34
C LEU A 77 30.25 39.77 -0.83
N MET A 78 29.54 38.74 -1.30
CA MET A 78 28.50 38.89 -2.32
C MET A 78 27.20 39.34 -1.65
N VAL A 79 26.68 40.49 -2.09
CA VAL A 79 25.42 41.07 -1.57
C VAL A 79 24.39 41.33 -2.66
N ASP A 80 24.80 41.32 -3.93
CA ASP A 80 23.88 41.40 -5.06
C ASP A 80 23.09 40.09 -5.19
N MET A 81 21.77 40.18 -5.05
CA MET A 81 20.94 38.98 -4.96
C MET A 81 20.82 38.20 -6.26
N GLU A 82 20.86 38.87 -7.41
CA GLU A 82 20.87 38.20 -8.71
C GLU A 82 22.10 37.29 -8.84
N SER A 83 23.27 37.80 -8.46
CA SER A 83 24.52 37.02 -8.42
C SER A 83 24.45 35.85 -7.43
N VAL A 84 23.87 36.06 -6.25
CA VAL A 84 23.68 34.99 -5.26
C VAL A 84 22.78 33.88 -5.81
N LEU A 85 21.65 34.22 -6.44
CA LEU A 85 20.75 33.24 -7.03
C LEU A 85 21.43 32.44 -8.14
N LEU A 86 22.13 33.10 -9.05
CA LEU A 86 22.89 32.44 -10.13
C LEU A 86 23.93 31.47 -9.59
N GLN A 87 24.59 31.82 -8.49
CA GLN A 87 25.56 30.94 -7.85
C GLN A 87 24.89 29.65 -7.34
N TYR A 88 23.75 29.76 -6.66
CA TYR A 88 23.01 28.62 -6.10
C TYR A 88 22.23 27.79 -7.15
N GLN A 89 21.89 28.39 -8.28
CA GLN A 89 21.29 27.67 -9.42
C GLN A 89 22.28 26.73 -10.09
N ASN A 90 23.58 26.97 -9.96
CA ASN A 90 24.61 26.11 -10.54
C ASN A 90 24.57 24.70 -9.94
N THR A 91 24.37 23.69 -10.79
CA THR A 91 24.29 22.27 -10.43
C THR A 91 25.57 21.50 -10.73
N SER A 92 26.62 22.14 -11.26
CA SER A 92 27.88 21.49 -11.54
C SER A 92 28.56 21.01 -10.25
N TRP A 93 29.08 19.78 -10.29
CA TRP A 93 29.86 19.19 -9.21
C TRP A 93 31.11 19.99 -8.85
N ASP A 94 31.67 20.75 -9.80
CA ASP A 94 32.85 21.60 -9.60
C ASP A 94 32.51 22.95 -8.94
N SER A 95 31.24 23.28 -8.76
CA SER A 95 30.84 24.56 -8.19
C SER A 95 31.03 24.58 -6.67
N LYS A 96 31.54 25.70 -6.13
CA LYS A 96 31.81 25.85 -4.68
C LYS A 96 30.58 25.59 -3.80
N VAL A 97 29.38 25.96 -4.25
CA VAL A 97 28.13 25.79 -3.49
C VAL A 97 27.63 24.34 -3.46
N VAL A 98 27.97 23.54 -4.47
CA VAL A 98 27.65 22.11 -4.52
C VAL A 98 28.70 21.32 -3.73
N ILE A 99 29.99 21.64 -3.88
CA ILE A 99 31.08 21.01 -3.13
C ILE A 99 30.92 21.21 -1.62
N SER A 100 30.56 22.43 -1.19
CA SER A 100 30.34 22.73 0.23
C SER A 100 29.05 22.14 0.82
N GLY A 101 28.16 21.57 -0.01
CA GLY A 101 26.84 21.10 0.43
C GLY A 101 25.81 22.23 0.64
N SER A 102 26.19 23.50 0.45
CA SER A 102 25.32 24.66 0.72
C SER A 102 24.03 24.64 -0.12
N ARG A 103 24.12 24.21 -1.39
CA ARG A 103 22.95 24.09 -2.26
C ARG A 103 21.99 22.99 -1.82
N GLN A 104 22.54 21.85 -1.38
CA GLN A 104 21.78 20.70 -0.90
C GLN A 104 21.09 21.04 0.42
N TRP A 105 21.81 21.73 1.31
CA TRP A 105 21.24 22.25 2.55
C TRP A 105 20.08 23.22 2.28
N MET A 106 20.27 24.17 1.35
CA MET A 106 19.22 25.09 0.92
C MET A 106 17.99 24.34 0.37
N TYR A 107 18.20 23.27 -0.38
CA TYR A 107 17.08 22.44 -0.87
C TYR A 107 16.30 21.80 0.28
N GLN A 108 16.98 21.22 1.27
CA GLN A 108 16.34 20.60 2.43
C GLN A 108 15.59 21.64 3.27
N THR A 109 16.15 22.84 3.45
CA THR A 109 15.46 23.92 4.18
C THR A 109 14.25 24.44 3.41
N CYS A 110 14.31 24.50 2.08
CA CYS A 110 13.18 24.95 1.22
C CYS A 110 12.07 23.91 1.06
N THR A 111 12.28 22.65 1.47
CA THR A 111 11.30 21.57 1.24
C THR A 111 10.81 20.90 2.50
N GLN A 112 11.64 20.74 3.52
CA GLN A 112 11.34 19.86 4.65
C GLN A 112 11.62 20.49 6.01
N LEU A 113 12.70 21.26 6.15
CA LEU A 113 13.18 21.70 7.46
C LEU A 113 12.73 23.12 7.83
N GLY A 114 12.57 24.02 6.85
CA GLY A 114 12.18 25.42 7.11
C GLY A 114 13.05 26.14 8.12
N TYR A 115 14.32 25.76 8.14
CA TYR A 115 15.28 26.21 9.13
C TYR A 115 15.93 27.51 8.67
N TYR A 116 15.46 28.63 9.23
CA TYR A 116 15.90 29.97 8.83
C TYR A 116 16.13 30.88 10.03
N GLN A 117 17.31 31.50 10.08
CA GLN A 117 17.56 32.64 10.96
C GLN A 117 16.89 33.88 10.36
N THR A 118 16.11 34.58 11.18
CA THR A 118 15.39 35.80 10.76
C THR A 118 15.56 36.90 11.78
N SER A 119 15.44 38.14 11.34
CA SER A 119 15.61 39.33 12.18
C SER A 119 14.29 39.94 12.64
N LYS A 120 13.19 39.17 12.66
CA LYS A 120 11.86 39.67 13.03
C LYS A 120 11.76 40.06 14.52
N SER A 121 12.59 39.45 15.38
CA SER A 121 12.63 39.79 16.80
C SER A 121 13.46 41.06 17.03
N GLY A 122 13.03 41.89 17.99
CA GLY A 122 13.81 43.02 18.51
C GLY A 122 14.87 42.62 19.54
N LEU A 123 14.90 41.35 19.97
CA LEU A 123 15.86 40.84 20.97
C LEU A 123 17.23 40.47 20.37
N GLN A 124 17.61 41.09 19.25
CA GLN A 124 18.86 40.84 18.55
C GLN A 124 19.40 42.15 17.94
N PRO A 125 20.74 42.30 17.78
CA PRO A 125 21.36 43.60 17.47
C PRO A 125 21.45 43.94 15.97
N PHE A 126 20.91 43.13 15.08
CA PHE A 126 21.04 43.25 13.62
C PHE A 126 19.89 44.02 12.95
N GLY A 127 19.02 44.65 13.74
CA GLY A 127 17.89 45.46 13.27
C GLY A 127 16.64 44.63 12.99
N GLU A 128 15.48 45.18 13.32
CA GLU A 128 14.18 44.53 13.13
C GLU A 128 13.84 44.49 11.64
N GLY A 129 13.50 43.30 11.11
CA GLY A 129 13.07 43.13 9.72
C GLY A 129 14.18 43.24 8.65
N MET A 130 15.46 43.39 9.03
CA MET A 130 16.61 43.45 8.11
C MET A 130 16.94 42.15 7.35
N PHE A 131 16.37 41.00 7.69
CA PHE A 131 16.41 39.76 6.90
C PHE A 131 15.23 38.87 7.34
N PRO A 132 14.02 39.14 6.83
CA PRO A 132 12.81 38.47 7.29
C PRO A 132 12.62 37.11 6.59
N MET A 133 11.52 36.42 6.86
CA MET A 133 11.26 35.09 6.26
C MET A 133 11.08 35.17 4.74
N GLU A 134 10.53 36.28 4.27
CA GLU A 134 10.28 36.61 2.87
C GLU A 134 11.58 36.59 2.05
N TYR A 135 12.69 37.03 2.65
CA TYR A 135 14.03 36.93 2.04
C TYR A 135 14.40 35.48 1.72
N LYS A 136 14.13 34.55 2.63
CA LYS A 136 14.46 33.12 2.46
C LYS A 136 13.52 32.43 1.47
N LEU A 137 12.24 32.78 1.48
CA LEU A 137 11.27 32.28 0.49
C LEU A 137 11.62 32.74 -0.93
N TYR A 138 12.03 34.01 -1.08
CA TYR A 138 12.52 34.52 -2.36
C TYR A 138 13.73 33.74 -2.88
N MET A 139 14.67 33.37 -1.99
CA MET A 139 15.78 32.48 -2.35
C MET A 139 15.29 31.10 -2.80
N CYS A 140 14.37 30.47 -2.08
CA CYS A 140 13.84 29.15 -2.43
C CYS A 140 13.20 29.14 -3.83
N GLU A 141 12.33 30.11 -4.10
CA GLU A 141 11.64 30.26 -5.37
C GLU A 141 12.64 30.60 -6.49
N GLY A 142 13.58 31.52 -6.23
CA GLY A 142 14.60 31.92 -7.20
C GLY A 142 15.59 30.80 -7.56
N ILE A 143 15.95 29.93 -6.62
CA ILE A 143 16.95 28.86 -6.85
C ILE A 143 16.31 27.62 -7.48
N PHE A 144 15.11 27.22 -7.04
CA PHE A 144 14.50 25.93 -7.41
C PHE A 144 13.20 26.04 -8.21
N GLY A 145 12.68 27.26 -8.38
CA GLY A 145 11.46 27.59 -9.14
C GLY A 145 10.24 27.86 -8.27
N GLU A 146 9.19 28.42 -8.88
CA GLU A 146 7.96 28.92 -8.22
C GLU A 146 7.19 27.90 -7.37
N LYS A 147 7.41 26.61 -7.62
CA LYS A 147 6.86 25.51 -6.81
C LYS A 147 7.41 25.48 -5.37
N PHE A 148 8.58 26.06 -5.12
CA PHE A 148 9.22 26.11 -3.79
C PHE A 148 8.76 27.33 -2.98
N ASN A 149 7.45 27.48 -2.89
CA ASN A 149 6.80 28.58 -2.19
C ASN A 149 6.50 28.24 -0.72
N LYS A 150 5.98 29.24 0.01
CA LYS A 150 5.60 29.13 1.42
C LYS A 150 4.69 27.92 1.72
N HIS A 151 3.74 27.60 0.84
CA HIS A 151 2.81 26.49 1.07
C HIS A 151 3.52 25.13 1.02
N LEU A 152 4.41 24.92 0.04
CA LEU A 152 5.22 23.70 0.00
C LEU A 152 6.08 23.58 1.26
N LEU A 153 6.73 24.68 1.65
CA LEU A 153 7.58 24.73 2.82
C LEU A 153 6.83 24.39 4.11
N GLU A 154 5.71 25.06 4.38
CA GLU A 154 4.90 24.83 5.59
C GLU A 154 4.35 23.40 5.64
N ALA A 155 3.92 22.86 4.50
CA ALA A 155 3.48 21.48 4.40
C ALA A 155 4.62 20.49 4.71
N GLY A 156 5.81 20.74 4.17
CA GLY A 156 7.00 19.95 4.41
C GLY A 156 7.46 19.97 5.86
N VAL A 157 7.56 21.17 6.47
CA VAL A 157 7.90 21.35 7.89
C VAL A 157 6.89 20.64 8.79
N SER A 158 5.60 20.81 8.51
CA SER A 158 4.53 20.13 9.24
C SER A 158 4.65 18.62 9.15
N HIS A 159 4.94 18.10 7.95
CA HIS A 159 5.19 16.67 7.74
C HIS A 159 6.42 16.17 8.50
N THR A 160 7.55 16.86 8.42
CA THR A 160 8.79 16.52 9.15
C THR A 160 8.56 16.49 10.65
N ASN A 161 7.96 17.55 11.22
CA ASN A 161 7.65 17.61 12.65
C ASN A 161 6.68 16.52 13.09
N MET A 162 5.72 16.17 12.23
CA MET A 162 4.78 15.08 12.50
C MET A 162 5.46 13.71 12.50
N MET A 163 6.37 13.48 11.56
CA MET A 163 7.10 12.21 11.41
C MET A 163 8.08 11.97 12.55
N TYR A 164 8.83 13.01 12.94
CA TYR A 164 9.91 12.87 13.94
C TYR A 164 9.51 13.27 15.37
N GLY A 165 8.33 13.86 15.57
CA GLY A 165 7.81 14.21 16.89
C GLY A 165 8.29 15.55 17.45
N ALA A 166 9.00 16.36 16.64
CA ALA A 166 9.53 17.67 17.02
C ALA A 166 10.27 17.63 18.37
N LEU A 167 9.86 18.46 19.35
CA LEU A 167 10.47 18.53 20.69
C LEU A 167 10.09 17.36 21.62
N ARG A 168 9.20 16.46 21.18
CA ARG A 168 8.82 15.25 21.93
C ARG A 168 8.94 14.01 21.03
N PRO A 169 10.16 13.69 20.58
CA PRO A 169 10.38 12.53 19.72
C PRO A 169 10.10 11.24 20.50
N ARG A 170 9.28 10.36 19.93
CA ARG A 170 8.96 9.05 20.52
C ARG A 170 10.03 8.01 20.16
N VAL A 171 11.22 8.21 20.72
CA VAL A 171 12.42 7.39 20.49
C VAL A 171 12.82 6.63 21.76
N SER A 172 13.68 5.63 21.62
CA SER A 172 14.26 4.87 22.72
C SER A 172 15.76 4.69 22.46
N ASN A 173 16.59 4.70 23.51
CA ASN A 173 18.04 4.58 23.41
C ASN A 173 18.67 5.74 22.61
N VAL A 174 18.26 6.96 22.92
CA VAL A 174 18.82 8.18 22.34
C VAL A 174 19.22 9.11 23.48
N VAL A 175 20.43 9.67 23.37
CA VAL A 175 20.92 10.73 24.24
C VAL A 175 20.92 12.04 23.45
N PHE A 176 20.24 13.06 23.98
CA PHE A 176 20.26 14.41 23.43
C PHE A 176 21.25 15.25 24.22
N ILE A 177 22.38 15.59 23.62
CA ILE A 177 23.45 16.38 24.26
C ILE A 177 23.40 17.81 23.72
N HIS A 178 23.43 18.79 24.61
CA HIS A 178 23.39 20.20 24.27
C HIS A 178 24.41 21.01 25.09
N GLY A 179 25.08 21.97 24.44
CA GLY A 179 25.90 22.96 25.12
C GLY A 179 25.13 24.23 25.45
N THR A 180 25.39 24.88 26.58
CA THR A 180 24.66 26.10 26.96
C THR A 180 25.02 27.34 26.13
N VAL A 181 26.19 27.36 25.50
CA VAL A 181 26.62 28.44 24.59
C VAL A 181 26.13 28.19 23.17
N ASP A 182 25.80 26.94 22.82
CA ASP A 182 25.28 26.59 21.49
C ASP A 182 23.92 27.27 21.25
N PRO A 183 23.80 28.20 20.27
CA PRO A 183 22.53 28.86 19.97
C PRO A 183 21.45 27.85 19.54
N TRP A 184 21.84 26.66 19.10
CA TRP A 184 20.93 25.61 18.66
C TRP A 184 20.28 24.82 19.78
N ASN A 185 20.74 24.95 21.03
CA ASN A 185 20.18 24.18 22.15
C ASN A 185 18.68 24.43 22.37
N TYR A 186 18.18 25.63 22.02
CA TYR A 186 16.78 26.00 22.18
C TYR A 186 15.84 25.31 21.18
N LEU A 187 16.38 24.78 20.08
CA LEU A 187 15.63 24.03 19.08
C LEU A 187 15.64 22.52 19.36
N GLY A 188 16.41 22.07 20.35
CA GLY A 188 16.58 20.67 20.73
C GLY A 188 15.69 20.20 21.89
N VAL A 189 15.77 18.92 22.22
CA VAL A 189 15.05 18.29 23.33
C VAL A 189 15.81 18.58 24.63
N ARG A 190 15.31 19.51 25.44
CA ARG A 190 15.96 19.96 26.68
C ARG A 190 15.51 19.26 27.95
N GLU A 191 14.45 18.46 27.86
CA GLU A 191 13.90 17.67 28.97
C GLU A 191 13.69 16.24 28.48
N SER A 192 14.03 15.25 29.30
CA SER A 192 13.85 13.83 28.98
C SER A 192 12.36 13.47 28.88
N PRO A 193 11.83 13.18 27.68
CA PRO A 193 10.39 13.07 27.46
C PRO A 193 9.81 11.71 27.85
N ASP A 194 10.62 10.64 27.85
CA ASP A 194 10.20 9.25 28.03
C ASP A 194 11.28 8.43 28.77
N LEU A 195 10.90 7.26 29.33
CA LEU A 195 11.83 6.32 29.96
C LEU A 195 12.85 5.77 28.93
N GLY A 196 14.15 5.99 29.14
CA GLY A 196 15.23 5.54 28.25
C GLY A 196 15.62 6.54 27.15
N VAL A 197 15.14 7.78 27.24
CA VAL A 197 15.67 8.94 26.50
C VAL A 197 16.34 9.86 27.50
N HIS A 198 17.62 10.12 27.32
CA HIS A 198 18.42 10.94 28.23
C HIS A 198 18.72 12.28 27.57
N THR A 199 18.66 13.37 28.35
CA THR A 199 19.05 14.69 27.87
C THR A 199 20.14 15.22 28.78
N VAL A 200 21.28 15.61 28.19
CA VAL A 200 22.45 16.12 28.90
C VAL A 200 22.71 17.56 28.46
N ILE A 201 22.82 18.47 29.40
CA ILE A 201 23.15 19.88 29.15
C ILE A 201 24.51 20.18 29.78
N ILE A 202 25.49 20.51 28.94
CA ILE A 202 26.87 20.75 29.35
C ILE A 202 27.09 22.27 29.47
N GLN A 203 27.60 22.73 30.61
CA GLN A 203 27.82 24.16 30.82
C GLN A 203 29.05 24.68 30.06
N GLY A 204 28.89 25.83 29.41
CA GLY A 204 30.01 26.56 28.80
C GLY A 204 30.51 25.98 27.48
N THR A 205 29.93 24.90 26.98
CA THR A 205 30.28 24.31 25.69
C THR A 205 29.40 24.86 24.56
N SER A 206 30.00 24.92 23.37
CA SER A 206 29.30 25.30 22.14
C SER A 206 28.92 24.06 21.33
N HIS A 207 28.60 24.26 20.04
CA HIS A 207 27.98 23.26 19.18
C HIS A 207 28.77 21.95 19.11
N CYS A 208 28.12 20.84 19.49
CA CYS A 208 28.63 19.48 19.39
C CYS A 208 30.05 19.28 19.98
N ALA A 209 30.38 19.96 21.09
CA ALA A 209 31.71 19.90 21.71
C ALA A 209 32.10 18.48 22.17
N ASP A 210 31.10 17.64 22.48
CA ASP A 210 31.21 16.24 22.83
C ASP A 210 31.85 15.38 21.73
N PHE A 211 31.64 15.73 20.46
CA PHE A 211 32.24 15.04 19.30
C PHE A 211 33.70 15.41 19.02
N ASN A 212 34.22 16.48 19.64
CA ASN A 212 35.62 16.86 19.48
C ASN A 212 36.53 15.91 20.26
N ASP A 213 37.80 15.84 19.84
CA ASP A 213 38.83 15.11 20.57
C ASP A 213 38.98 15.62 22.01
N GLU A 214 39.27 14.70 22.93
CA GLU A 214 39.46 15.02 24.34
C GLU A 214 40.72 15.90 24.51
N THR A 215 40.57 17.05 25.18
CA THR A 215 41.68 17.96 25.49
C THR A 215 41.87 18.12 26.99
N PRO A 216 43.08 18.45 27.48
CA PRO A 216 43.31 18.72 28.91
C PRO A 216 42.54 19.92 29.47
N LEU A 217 41.93 20.74 28.60
CA LEU A 217 41.13 21.90 28.95
C LEU A 217 39.63 21.60 29.08
N ASP A 218 39.23 20.35 28.80
CA ASP A 218 37.83 19.94 28.83
C ASP A 218 37.29 19.93 30.28
N SER A 219 36.04 20.37 30.44
CA SER A 219 35.39 20.37 31.75
C SER A 219 35.05 18.95 32.20
N ALA A 220 34.95 18.74 33.53
CA ALA A 220 34.54 17.46 34.09
C ALA A 220 33.14 17.03 33.57
N GLU A 221 32.21 17.99 33.42
CA GLU A 221 30.87 17.75 32.86
C GLU A 221 30.93 17.24 31.41
N LEU A 222 31.84 17.77 30.59
CA LEU A 222 32.03 17.34 29.20
C LEU A 222 32.59 15.91 29.14
N LEU A 223 33.53 15.57 30.02
CA LEU A 223 34.09 14.22 30.12
C LEU A 223 33.04 13.20 30.59
N GLU A 224 32.17 13.59 31.53
CA GLU A 224 31.05 12.76 31.99
C GLU A 224 30.02 12.53 30.89
N ALA A 225 29.63 13.58 30.15
CA ALA A 225 28.69 13.46 29.04
C ALA A 225 29.20 12.51 27.94
N ARG A 226 30.50 12.56 27.60
CA ARG A 226 31.13 11.60 26.67
C ARG A 226 31.11 10.16 27.20
N GLN A 227 31.21 9.98 28.51
CA GLN A 227 31.12 8.66 29.13
C GLN A 227 29.69 8.11 29.06
N GLU A 228 28.68 8.95 29.29
CA GLU A 228 27.26 8.58 29.15
C GLU A 228 26.94 8.14 27.72
N ASP A 229 27.40 8.89 26.72
CA ASP A 229 27.28 8.53 25.30
C ASP A 229 27.89 7.14 25.00
N LYS A 230 29.10 6.89 25.50
CA LYS A 230 29.79 5.58 25.38
C LYS A 230 29.00 4.42 26.03
N THR A 231 28.25 4.67 27.11
CA THR A 231 27.47 3.62 27.80
C THR A 231 26.18 3.24 27.09
N VAL A 232 25.48 4.20 26.47
CA VAL A 232 24.32 3.94 25.61
C VAL A 232 24.74 3.23 24.32
N GLY A 233 26.00 3.40 23.91
CA GLY A 233 26.64 2.72 22.80
C GLY A 233 27.01 1.24 22.99
N ARG A 234 26.76 0.58 24.15
CA ARG A 234 26.87 -0.90 24.24
C ARG A 234 25.64 -1.56 23.62
N PRO A 235 25.74 -2.18 22.42
CA PRO A 235 24.60 -2.85 21.85
C PRO A 235 24.32 -4.11 22.67
N VAL A 236 23.15 -4.17 23.29
CA VAL A 236 22.49 -5.46 23.52
C VAL A 236 22.44 -6.13 22.15
N ALA A 237 23.20 -7.20 22.00
CA ALA A 237 23.40 -7.94 20.76
C ALA A 237 22.05 -8.35 20.13
N CYS A 238 21.52 -7.53 19.22
CA CYS A 238 20.43 -7.93 18.33
C CYS A 238 20.30 -6.98 17.14
N ARG A 239 20.56 -7.56 15.95
CA ARG A 239 20.07 -7.15 14.62
C ARG A 239 20.59 -5.81 14.06
N LEU A 240 21.54 -5.94 13.13
CA LEU A 240 21.70 -5.02 12.01
C LEU A 240 21.50 -5.76 10.70
N LYS A 241 20.78 -5.08 9.80
CA LYS A 241 20.16 -5.54 8.57
C LYS A 241 20.63 -4.63 7.45
N ILE A 242 21.03 -5.23 6.34
CA ILE A 242 20.88 -4.84 4.91
C ILE A 242 20.46 -3.38 4.63
N PHE A 243 21.22 -2.72 3.74
CA PHE A 243 20.78 -1.58 2.91
C PHE A 243 21.13 -1.84 1.43
N SER A 244 20.18 -1.57 0.52
CA SER A 244 20.37 -0.60 -0.57
C SER A 244 19.07 -0.45 -1.39
N ASP A 245 18.70 0.80 -1.64
CA ASP A 245 17.55 1.27 -2.40
C ASP A 245 17.74 1.18 -3.92
N THR A 246 16.65 1.25 -4.70
CA THR A 246 16.44 2.26 -5.76
C THR A 246 15.03 2.16 -6.38
N GLU A 247 14.68 3.22 -7.12
CA GLU A 247 13.36 3.78 -7.44
C GLU A 247 12.45 2.99 -8.40
N GLN A 248 11.19 3.45 -8.41
CA GLN A 248 10.37 3.78 -9.59
C GLN A 248 9.09 2.95 -9.82
N ASP A 249 8.01 3.72 -9.85
CA ASP A 249 6.75 3.58 -10.57
C ASP A 249 5.52 2.83 -10.01
N ARG A 250 4.41 3.52 -10.29
CA ARG A 250 3.03 3.30 -9.91
C ARG A 250 2.48 2.05 -10.55
N HIS A 251 1.67 1.32 -9.77
CA HIS A 251 0.33 0.82 -10.08
C HIS A 251 0.03 -0.26 -9.04
N GLU A 252 -0.89 0.02 -8.10
CA GLU A 252 -1.62 -1.02 -7.37
C GLU A 252 -2.72 -0.42 -6.48
N ALA A 253 -3.85 -0.14 -7.12
CA ALA A 253 -5.17 -0.17 -6.50
C ALA A 253 -5.98 -1.26 -7.22
N SER A 254 -5.61 -2.52 -6.99
CA SER A 254 -6.43 -3.67 -7.34
C SER A 254 -5.81 -4.89 -6.69
N PHE A 255 -6.25 -5.22 -5.47
CA PHE A 255 -6.36 -6.61 -4.99
C PHE A 255 -7.12 -6.67 -3.65
N GLY A 256 -8.27 -5.98 -3.60
CA GLY A 256 -9.38 -6.32 -2.71
C GLY A 256 -10.48 -7.12 -3.41
N HIS A 257 -10.30 -7.47 -4.70
CA HIS A 257 -11.41 -7.85 -5.59
C HIS A 257 -11.48 -9.33 -6.02
N VAL A 258 -10.68 -10.25 -5.45
CA VAL A 258 -10.71 -11.65 -5.92
C VAL A 258 -11.00 -12.70 -4.81
N VAL A 259 -11.30 -12.28 -3.57
CA VAL A 259 -11.76 -13.23 -2.52
C VAL A 259 -13.06 -12.76 -1.85
N LYS A 260 -13.98 -12.18 -2.64
CA LYS A 260 -15.35 -11.85 -2.21
C LYS A 260 -16.44 -12.44 -3.13
N PHE A 261 -16.11 -13.44 -3.95
CA PHE A 261 -17.12 -14.23 -4.67
C PHE A 261 -17.42 -15.53 -3.91
N ARG A 262 -18.05 -15.36 -2.73
CA ARG A 262 -18.96 -16.28 -2.00
C ARG A 262 -19.10 -15.78 -0.55
N GLY A 263 -19.76 -14.63 -0.40
CA GLY A 263 -20.15 -14.12 0.91
C GLY A 263 -21.61 -14.44 1.17
N TYR A 264 -21.89 -15.24 2.20
CA TYR A 264 -23.22 -15.67 2.65
C TYR A 264 -24.15 -14.54 3.15
N VAL A 265 -23.82 -13.26 2.92
CA VAL A 265 -24.74 -12.11 3.12
C VAL A 265 -24.41 -11.03 2.09
N GLY A 266 -25.30 -10.86 1.11
CA GLY A 266 -25.10 -10.20 -0.19
C GLY A 266 -24.97 -8.66 -0.23
N CYS A 267 -24.31 -8.01 0.74
CA CYS A 267 -24.09 -6.54 0.70
C CYS A 267 -22.64 -6.09 0.90
N GLY A 268 -21.69 -7.01 1.12
CA GLY A 268 -20.30 -6.67 1.42
C GLY A 268 -19.52 -6.01 0.26
N TRP A 269 -19.98 -6.15 -0.98
CA TRP A 269 -19.39 -5.52 -2.16
C TRP A 269 -19.88 -4.07 -2.35
N LEU A 270 -21.13 -3.77 -1.98
CA LEU A 270 -21.68 -2.41 -2.00
C LEU A 270 -20.92 -1.49 -1.04
N ARG A 271 -20.54 -2.00 0.14
CA ARG A 271 -19.70 -1.26 1.08
C ARG A 271 -18.33 -0.93 0.48
N ASP A 272 -17.70 -1.89 -0.19
CA ASP A 272 -16.36 -1.69 -0.74
C ASP A 272 -16.36 -0.57 -1.78
N ILE A 273 -17.42 -0.42 -2.59
CA ILE A 273 -17.55 0.70 -3.55
C ILE A 273 -17.39 2.06 -2.87
N PHE A 274 -17.94 2.25 -1.67
CA PHE A 274 -17.84 3.49 -0.91
C PHE A 274 -16.51 3.68 -0.16
N TYR A 275 -15.80 2.58 0.15
CA TYR A 275 -14.53 2.62 0.89
C TYR A 275 -13.28 2.53 0.00
N ILE A 276 -13.43 2.13 -1.27
CA ILE A 276 -12.35 2.13 -2.27
C ILE A 276 -11.60 3.47 -2.30
N PRO A 277 -12.25 4.65 -2.34
CA PRO A 277 -11.53 5.92 -2.32
C PRO A 277 -10.64 6.09 -1.09
N GLU A 278 -11.10 5.70 0.10
CA GLU A 278 -10.31 5.82 1.33
C GLU A 278 -9.14 4.81 1.35
N TYR A 279 -9.32 3.60 0.81
CA TYR A 279 -8.22 2.64 0.64
C TYR A 279 -7.18 3.11 -0.39
N VAL A 280 -7.63 3.75 -1.47
CA VAL A 280 -6.74 4.35 -2.47
C VAL A 280 -5.97 5.52 -1.85
N SER A 281 -6.63 6.39 -1.08
CA SER A 281 -5.96 7.47 -0.36
C SER A 281 -4.96 6.95 0.70
N ASP A 282 -5.25 5.85 1.40
CA ASP A 282 -4.31 5.20 2.32
C ASP A 282 -3.09 4.62 1.58
N ALA A 283 -3.33 3.92 0.47
CA ALA A 283 -2.29 3.30 -0.35
C ALA A 283 -1.40 4.31 -1.07
N ASN A 284 -1.95 5.46 -1.46
CA ASN A 284 -1.23 6.57 -2.09
C ASN A 284 -0.64 7.56 -1.08
N GLU A 285 -0.83 7.33 0.23
CA GLU A 285 -0.39 8.21 1.31
C GLU A 285 -0.84 9.67 1.14
N ASP A 286 -2.09 9.86 0.72
CA ASP A 286 -2.69 11.18 0.51
C ASP A 286 -2.62 12.03 1.79
N VAL A 287 -2.18 13.27 1.65
CA VAL A 287 -2.02 14.26 2.73
C VAL A 287 -3.29 14.39 3.57
N LYS A 288 -4.48 14.38 2.95
CA LYS A 288 -5.76 14.48 3.68
C LYS A 288 -6.00 13.25 4.57
N PHE A 289 -5.74 12.06 4.04
CA PHE A 289 -5.91 10.80 4.76
C PHE A 289 -4.91 10.72 5.91
N ILE A 290 -3.63 11.03 5.65
CA ILE A 290 -2.57 11.00 6.67
C ILE A 290 -2.86 11.97 7.80
N ARG A 291 -3.31 13.20 7.52
CA ARG A 291 -3.71 14.18 8.55
C ARG A 291 -4.83 13.62 9.44
N LYS A 292 -5.88 13.04 8.85
CA LYS A 292 -6.99 12.42 9.58
C LYS A 292 -6.54 11.19 10.39
N HIS A 293 -5.64 10.39 9.83
CA HIS A 293 -5.09 9.22 10.52
C HIS A 293 -4.24 9.64 11.73
N VAL A 294 -3.36 10.62 11.58
CA VAL A 294 -2.50 11.11 12.65
C VAL A 294 -3.31 11.77 13.76
N ALA A 295 -4.35 12.54 13.43
CA ALA A 295 -5.26 13.08 14.43
C ALA A 295 -5.87 11.96 15.29
N ARG A 296 -6.30 10.84 14.69
CA ARG A 296 -6.80 9.66 15.42
C ARG A 296 -5.72 8.99 16.29
N VAL A 297 -4.51 8.85 15.77
CA VAL A 297 -3.36 8.27 16.51
C VAL A 297 -2.93 9.16 17.68
N ARG A 298 -3.08 10.48 17.57
CA ARG A 298 -2.80 11.41 18.68
C ARG A 298 -3.87 11.36 19.77
N GLN A 299 -5.13 11.13 19.40
CA GLN A 299 -6.23 11.05 20.35
C GLN A 299 -6.31 9.71 21.09
N HIS A 300 -5.89 8.61 20.46
CA HIS A 300 -6.02 7.27 21.03
C HIS A 300 -4.70 6.51 20.95
N ASP A 301 -4.13 6.15 22.11
CA ASP A 301 -2.88 5.38 22.19
C ASP A 301 -2.99 3.99 21.57
N LYS A 302 -4.20 3.42 21.58
CA LYS A 302 -4.56 2.16 20.91
C LYS A 302 -5.69 2.40 19.91
N PRO A 303 -5.77 1.61 18.82
CA PRO A 303 -6.90 1.69 17.92
C PRO A 303 -8.23 1.47 18.67
N PRO A 304 -9.24 2.34 18.49
CA PRO A 304 -10.53 2.16 19.14
C PRO A 304 -11.21 0.87 18.66
N PHE A 305 -12.22 0.41 19.39
CA PHE A 305 -13.01 -0.75 18.96
C PHE A 305 -13.71 -0.47 17.63
N SER A 306 -13.63 -1.42 16.70
CA SER A 306 -14.32 -1.35 15.41
C SER A 306 -15.23 -2.57 15.26
N SER A 307 -16.55 -2.34 15.32
CA SER A 307 -17.54 -3.41 15.16
C SER A 307 -17.39 -4.14 13.83
N VAL A 308 -17.10 -3.40 12.76
CA VAL A 308 -16.85 -3.94 11.42
C VAL A 308 -15.65 -4.89 11.42
N ARG A 309 -14.55 -4.47 12.05
CA ARG A 309 -13.32 -5.25 12.08
C ARG A 309 -13.48 -6.48 12.96
N PHE A 310 -14.12 -6.32 14.12
CA PHE A 310 -14.43 -7.41 15.05
C PHE A 310 -15.31 -8.47 14.38
N PHE A 311 -16.38 -8.06 13.71
CA PHE A 311 -17.24 -8.99 12.96
C PHE A 311 -16.49 -9.67 11.81
N GLY A 312 -15.59 -8.94 11.12
CA GLY A 312 -14.72 -9.51 10.11
C GLY A 312 -13.79 -10.60 10.66
N MET A 313 -13.18 -10.37 11.84
CA MET A 313 -12.35 -11.37 12.54
C MET A 313 -13.20 -12.60 12.87
N PHE A 314 -14.39 -12.38 13.42
CA PHE A 314 -15.31 -13.45 13.80
C PHE A 314 -15.68 -14.34 12.59
N VAL A 315 -16.15 -13.74 11.50
CA VAL A 315 -16.58 -14.50 10.32
C VAL A 315 -15.42 -15.30 9.71
N VAL A 316 -14.26 -14.69 9.51
CA VAL A 316 -13.12 -15.37 8.87
C VAL A 316 -12.58 -16.49 9.76
N ALA A 317 -12.43 -16.25 11.06
CA ALA A 317 -11.95 -17.24 12.01
C ALA A 317 -12.90 -18.43 12.14
N TYR A 318 -14.22 -18.17 12.21
CA TYR A 318 -15.23 -19.22 12.23
C TYR A 318 -15.14 -20.07 10.96
N LEU A 319 -15.14 -19.44 9.77
CA LEU A 319 -15.03 -20.15 8.49
C LEU A 319 -13.77 -21.01 8.41
N TRP A 320 -12.62 -20.49 8.82
CA TRP A 320 -11.36 -21.23 8.74
C TRP A 320 -11.35 -22.42 9.71
N SER A 321 -11.87 -22.25 10.92
CA SER A 321 -12.04 -23.33 11.90
C SER A 321 -12.99 -24.42 11.38
N SER A 322 -14.13 -24.03 10.79
CA SER A 322 -15.09 -24.97 10.21
C SER A 322 -14.51 -25.73 9.03
N VAL A 323 -13.84 -25.05 8.09
CA VAL A 323 -13.25 -25.72 6.90
C VAL A 323 -12.17 -26.72 7.30
N VAL A 324 -11.33 -26.40 8.30
CA VAL A 324 -10.31 -27.35 8.80
C VAL A 324 -10.98 -28.57 9.43
N THR A 325 -12.06 -28.38 10.19
CA THR A 325 -12.77 -29.49 10.84
C THR A 325 -13.51 -30.36 9.81
N MET A 326 -14.21 -29.74 8.86
CA MET A 326 -14.90 -30.43 7.78
C MET A 326 -13.95 -31.22 6.88
N ALA A 327 -12.69 -30.79 6.76
CA ALA A 327 -11.70 -31.51 5.96
C ALA A 327 -11.22 -32.83 6.62
N ILE A 328 -11.48 -33.04 7.91
CA ILE A 328 -11.07 -34.24 8.65
C ILE A 328 -12.03 -35.39 8.35
N PRO A 329 -11.54 -36.55 7.88
CA PRO A 329 -12.38 -37.72 7.64
C PRO A 329 -13.15 -38.18 8.89
N GLU A 330 -14.45 -38.40 8.76
CA GLU A 330 -15.29 -38.92 9.86
C GLU A 330 -15.05 -40.41 10.11
N GLU A 331 -14.80 -41.16 9.04
CA GLU A 331 -14.54 -42.59 9.08
C GLU A 331 -13.03 -42.90 9.12
N PRO A 332 -12.61 -43.97 9.82
CA PRO A 332 -11.20 -44.34 9.89
C PRO A 332 -10.68 -44.82 8.53
N ILE A 333 -9.61 -44.19 8.04
CA ILE A 333 -8.95 -44.55 6.78
C ILE A 333 -7.71 -45.37 7.10
N GLY A 334 -7.62 -46.58 6.55
CA GLY A 334 -6.48 -47.47 6.78
C GLY A 334 -6.35 -47.91 8.25
N GLY A 335 -7.45 -47.95 9.00
CA GLY A 335 -7.48 -48.30 10.42
C GLY A 335 -7.05 -47.18 11.37
N ILE A 336 -6.73 -45.98 10.87
CA ILE A 336 -6.36 -44.82 11.69
C ILE A 336 -7.56 -43.87 11.78
N ASN A 337 -7.93 -43.49 13.01
CA ASN A 337 -8.93 -42.46 13.25
C ASN A 337 -8.25 -41.08 13.19
N TRP A 338 -8.57 -40.29 12.16
CA TRP A 338 -7.95 -38.97 11.92
C TRP A 338 -8.55 -37.83 12.75
N ARG A 339 -9.57 -38.12 13.58
CA ARG A 339 -10.28 -37.12 14.39
C ARG A 339 -9.42 -36.39 15.42
N PHE A 340 -8.24 -36.92 15.78
CA PHE A 340 -7.27 -36.22 16.62
C PHE A 340 -6.76 -34.89 16.01
N LEU A 341 -6.85 -34.74 14.67
CA LEU A 341 -6.46 -33.52 13.97
C LEU A 341 -7.36 -32.31 14.29
N ILE A 342 -8.47 -32.50 14.99
CA ILE A 342 -9.35 -31.41 15.43
C ILE A 342 -8.62 -30.40 16.33
N VAL A 343 -7.50 -30.79 16.94
CA VAL A 343 -6.56 -29.90 17.65
C VAL A 343 -5.98 -28.77 16.78
N LEU A 344 -6.12 -28.85 15.45
CA LEU A 344 -5.72 -27.80 14.50
C LEU A 344 -6.79 -26.71 14.33
N ALA A 345 -8.05 -26.95 14.72
CA ALA A 345 -9.13 -25.98 14.58
C ALA A 345 -8.87 -24.66 15.36
N PRO A 346 -8.35 -24.69 16.61
CA PRO A 346 -7.96 -23.46 17.32
C PRO A 346 -6.86 -22.66 16.62
N LEU A 347 -5.90 -23.33 16.00
CA LEU A 347 -4.85 -22.66 15.20
C LEU A 347 -5.45 -21.95 13.98
N ALA A 348 -6.38 -22.60 13.28
CA ALA A 348 -7.08 -22.02 12.14
C ALA A 348 -7.92 -20.79 12.55
N CYS A 349 -8.63 -20.88 13.68
CA CYS A 349 -9.34 -19.76 14.28
C CYS A 349 -8.40 -18.59 14.59
N ALA A 350 -7.29 -18.83 15.30
CA ALA A 350 -6.32 -17.81 15.65
C ALA A 350 -5.69 -17.15 14.42
N LEU A 351 -5.39 -17.92 13.36
CA LEU A 351 -4.91 -17.40 12.08
C LEU A 351 -5.96 -16.54 11.38
N GLY A 352 -7.23 -16.93 11.41
CA GLY A 352 -8.34 -16.13 10.87
C GLY A 352 -8.51 -14.79 11.59
N VAL A 353 -8.46 -14.80 12.93
CA VAL A 353 -8.49 -13.56 13.72
C VAL A 353 -7.26 -12.70 13.42
N TRP A 354 -6.07 -13.30 13.43
CA TRP A 354 -4.81 -12.58 13.21
C TRP A 354 -4.72 -11.97 11.81
N THR A 355 -5.17 -12.68 10.78
CA THR A 355 -5.15 -12.17 9.39
C THR A 355 -5.99 -10.92 9.25
N VAL A 356 -7.26 -10.94 9.69
CA VAL A 356 -8.15 -9.76 9.65
C VAL A 356 -7.65 -8.67 10.60
N GLY A 357 -7.15 -9.05 11.77
CA GLY A 357 -6.54 -8.18 12.77
C GLY A 357 -5.34 -7.37 12.29
N ASN A 358 -4.63 -7.83 11.24
CA ASN A 358 -3.42 -7.17 10.74
C ASN A 358 -3.59 -6.43 9.40
N ILE A 359 -4.82 -6.29 8.91
CA ILE A 359 -5.14 -5.52 7.69
C ILE A 359 -4.96 -4.00 7.92
N GLY A 360 -4.33 -3.32 6.96
CA GLY A 360 -4.21 -1.86 6.95
C GLY A 360 -3.24 -1.29 8.01
N ARG A 361 -3.63 -0.15 8.60
CA ARG A 361 -2.82 0.64 9.57
C ARG A 361 -2.93 0.14 11.02
N GLU A 362 -3.47 -1.06 11.23
CA GLU A 362 -3.48 -1.75 12.53
C GLU A 362 -2.64 -3.04 12.44
N GLN A 363 -2.04 -3.42 13.57
CA GLN A 363 -1.25 -4.63 13.68
C GLN A 363 -1.37 -5.26 15.06
N GLY A 364 -1.14 -6.56 15.15
CA GLY A 364 -1.14 -7.29 16.41
C GLY A 364 -0.44 -8.64 16.28
N THR A 365 0.00 -9.16 17.43
CA THR A 365 0.60 -10.49 17.55
C THR A 365 -0.45 -11.60 17.49
N ILE A 366 -0.07 -12.78 17.01
CA ILE A 366 -0.95 -13.96 16.99
C ILE A 366 -1.06 -14.63 18.38
N TRP A 367 -0.17 -14.31 19.31
CA TRP A 367 -0.06 -15.03 20.58
C TRP A 367 -1.33 -14.99 21.43
N TRP A 368 -1.93 -13.81 21.59
CA TRP A 368 -3.18 -13.64 22.35
C TRP A 368 -4.38 -14.40 21.77
N PRO A 369 -4.73 -14.27 20.47
CA PRO A 369 -5.81 -15.07 19.91
C PRO A 369 -5.49 -16.56 19.90
N LEU A 370 -4.22 -16.97 19.77
CA LEU A 370 -3.83 -18.38 19.82
C LEU A 370 -4.04 -18.97 21.21
N VAL A 371 -3.54 -18.31 22.26
CA VAL A 371 -3.74 -18.75 23.65
C VAL A 371 -5.22 -18.78 23.99
N ALA A 372 -5.99 -17.76 23.59
CA ALA A 372 -7.44 -17.71 23.78
C ALA A 372 -8.17 -18.89 23.08
N ALA A 373 -7.80 -19.19 21.84
CA ALA A 373 -8.38 -20.29 21.09
C ALA A 373 -8.10 -21.64 21.75
N TYR A 374 -6.85 -21.90 22.13
CA TYR A 374 -6.49 -23.16 22.81
C TYR A 374 -7.01 -23.27 24.24
N ALA A 375 -7.15 -22.15 24.96
CA ALA A 375 -7.72 -22.14 26.30
C ALA A 375 -9.23 -22.42 26.30
N THR A 376 -9.93 -22.05 25.23
CA THR A 376 -11.38 -22.32 25.07
C THR A 376 -11.66 -23.67 24.40
N PHE A 377 -10.69 -24.25 23.71
CA PHE A 377 -10.83 -25.54 23.01
C PHE A 377 -11.31 -26.71 23.89
N PRO A 378 -10.91 -26.89 25.17
CA PRO A 378 -11.46 -27.96 26.01
C PRO A 378 -12.99 -27.92 26.15
N LEU A 379 -13.60 -26.74 26.03
CA LEU A 379 -15.06 -26.60 26.07
C LEU A 379 -15.75 -27.22 24.85
N TYR A 380 -15.02 -27.46 23.75
CA TYR A 380 -15.52 -28.19 22.59
C TYR A 380 -16.09 -29.56 22.98
N TYR A 381 -15.43 -30.27 23.90
CA TYR A 381 -15.91 -31.58 24.37
C TYR A 381 -17.08 -31.50 25.36
N TYR A 382 -17.40 -30.30 25.85
CA TYR A 382 -18.51 -30.07 26.79
C TYR A 382 -19.78 -29.63 26.07
N PHE A 383 -19.66 -28.90 24.96
CA PHE A 383 -20.81 -28.53 24.14
C PHE A 383 -21.21 -29.68 23.21
N GLU A 384 -22.49 -30.03 23.19
CA GLU A 384 -23.02 -31.03 22.24
C GLU A 384 -23.11 -30.50 20.80
N ASP A 385 -23.13 -29.17 20.63
CA ASP A 385 -23.21 -28.49 19.34
C ASP A 385 -21.88 -27.82 18.97
N ASP A 386 -21.28 -28.29 17.87
CA ASP A 386 -20.06 -27.76 17.26
C ASP A 386 -20.17 -26.25 16.97
N THR A 387 -21.35 -25.79 16.54
CA THR A 387 -21.58 -24.38 16.17
C THR A 387 -21.36 -23.47 17.37
N THR A 388 -21.88 -23.86 18.53
CA THR A 388 -21.75 -23.12 19.78
C THR A 388 -20.30 -23.09 20.26
N ALA A 389 -19.60 -24.23 20.23
CA ALA A 389 -18.19 -24.32 20.60
C ALA A 389 -17.29 -23.42 19.74
N TYR A 390 -17.43 -23.48 18.41
CA TYR A 390 -16.65 -22.66 17.49
C TYR A 390 -16.98 -21.17 17.59
N SER A 391 -18.25 -20.84 17.81
CA SER A 391 -18.67 -19.44 18.01
C SER A 391 -18.07 -18.84 19.28
N LEU A 392 -18.07 -19.58 20.39
CA LEU A 392 -17.46 -19.15 21.65
C LEU A 392 -15.95 -18.98 21.51
N MET A 393 -15.25 -19.98 20.98
CA MET A 393 -13.80 -19.92 20.74
C MET A 393 -13.43 -18.72 19.88
N THR A 394 -14.18 -18.49 18.79
CA THR A 394 -13.95 -17.39 17.86
C THR A 394 -14.21 -16.03 18.51
N PHE A 395 -15.27 -15.91 19.30
CA PHE A 395 -15.60 -14.69 20.04
C PHE A 395 -14.50 -14.33 21.05
N VAL A 396 -14.09 -15.29 21.88
CA VAL A 396 -13.04 -15.08 22.90
C VAL A 396 -11.70 -14.75 22.24
N SER A 397 -11.35 -15.43 21.14
CA SER A 397 -10.12 -15.16 20.39
C SER A 397 -10.12 -13.76 19.74
N SER A 398 -11.25 -13.35 19.17
CA SER A 398 -11.42 -12.02 18.57
C SER A 398 -11.34 -10.92 19.62
N LEU A 399 -11.98 -11.14 20.79
CA LEU A 399 -11.92 -10.22 21.92
C LEU A 399 -10.50 -10.09 22.46
N ALA A 400 -9.79 -11.21 22.66
CA ALA A 400 -8.40 -11.22 23.12
C ALA A 400 -7.45 -10.47 22.17
N PHE A 401 -7.66 -10.58 20.85
CA PHE A 401 -6.89 -9.80 19.90
C PHE A 401 -7.16 -8.30 20.02
N ASP A 402 -8.45 -7.90 20.10
CA ASP A 402 -8.84 -6.49 20.17
C ASP A 402 -8.38 -5.81 21.47
N THR A 403 -8.45 -6.51 22.61
CA THR A 403 -8.11 -5.96 23.93
C THR A 403 -6.60 -5.90 24.18
N TRP A 404 -5.87 -6.97 23.87
CA TRP A 404 -4.46 -7.12 24.29
C TRP A 404 -3.45 -7.04 23.15
N SER A 405 -3.81 -7.45 21.94
CA SER A 405 -2.86 -7.56 20.83
C SER A 405 -2.82 -6.33 19.92
N LYS A 406 -3.96 -5.66 19.76
CA LYS A 406 -4.18 -4.57 18.80
C LYS A 406 -3.33 -3.33 19.10
N LYS A 407 -2.58 -2.86 18.10
CA LYS A 407 -1.71 -1.67 18.13
C LYS A 407 -1.75 -0.93 16.80
N TRP A 408 -1.48 0.38 16.82
CA TRP A 408 -1.30 1.16 15.60
C TRP A 408 -0.04 0.71 14.83
N ARG A 409 -0.15 0.63 13.52
CA ARG A 409 0.98 0.43 12.62
C ARG A 409 1.58 1.79 12.26
N ARG A 410 2.71 2.12 12.88
CA ARG A 410 3.37 3.44 12.75
C ARG A 410 3.98 3.69 11.37
N SER A 411 4.46 2.65 10.71
CA SER A 411 5.06 2.72 9.38
C SER A 411 4.20 1.97 8.35
N PRO A 412 4.07 2.46 7.11
CA PRO A 412 3.41 1.71 6.05
C PRO A 412 4.02 0.30 5.91
N PRO A 413 3.21 -0.74 5.64
CA PRO A 413 3.74 -2.07 5.39
C PRO A 413 4.63 -2.04 4.14
N LYS A 414 5.84 -2.59 4.24
CA LYS A 414 6.77 -2.66 3.10
C LYS A 414 6.14 -3.48 1.97
N LYS A 415 6.15 -2.95 0.74
CA LYS A 415 5.68 -3.67 -0.43
C LYS A 415 6.55 -4.92 -0.67
N LYS A 416 5.93 -6.08 -0.75
CA LYS A 416 6.58 -7.35 -1.12
C LYS A 416 6.64 -7.44 -2.65
N SER A 417 7.66 -8.08 -3.20
CA SER A 417 7.76 -8.31 -4.66
C SER A 417 6.53 -9.04 -5.21
N LEU A 418 6.18 -8.76 -6.47
CA LEU A 418 5.05 -9.40 -7.16
C LEU A 418 5.18 -10.93 -7.11
N ALA A 419 6.36 -11.45 -7.41
CA ALA A 419 6.67 -12.88 -7.33
C ALA A 419 6.34 -13.44 -5.93
N LYS A 420 6.83 -12.80 -4.86
CA LYS A 420 6.56 -13.26 -3.49
C LYS A 420 5.08 -13.27 -3.15
N ARG A 421 4.31 -12.29 -3.67
CA ARG A 421 2.85 -12.22 -3.45
C ARG A 421 2.11 -13.30 -4.20
N ILE A 422 2.41 -13.49 -5.48
CA ILE A 422 1.83 -14.57 -6.30
C ILE A 422 2.15 -15.90 -5.64
N THR A 423 3.41 -16.19 -5.31
CA THR A 423 3.79 -17.43 -4.62
C THR A 423 3.02 -17.62 -3.31
N THR A 424 2.91 -16.59 -2.47
CA THR A 424 2.16 -16.68 -1.22
C THR A 424 0.68 -17.00 -1.47
N LEU A 425 0.05 -16.32 -2.43
CA LEU A 425 -1.36 -16.53 -2.77
C LEU A 425 -1.60 -17.91 -3.39
N THR A 426 -0.70 -18.37 -4.27
CA THR A 426 -0.76 -19.71 -4.86
C THR A 426 -0.63 -20.77 -3.77
N VAL A 427 0.32 -20.65 -2.85
CA VAL A 427 0.48 -21.60 -1.74
C VAL A 427 -0.76 -21.60 -0.84
N CYS A 428 -1.27 -20.44 -0.43
CA CYS A 428 -2.49 -20.36 0.37
C CYS A 428 -3.72 -20.91 -0.37
N GLY A 429 -3.82 -20.65 -1.68
CA GLY A 429 -4.91 -21.15 -2.53
C GLY A 429 -4.88 -22.66 -2.67
N VAL A 430 -3.71 -23.25 -2.90
CA VAL A 430 -3.52 -24.71 -2.95
C VAL A 430 -3.87 -25.35 -1.61
N LEU A 431 -3.41 -24.78 -0.49
CA LEU A 431 -3.76 -25.27 0.85
C LEU A 431 -5.28 -25.23 1.08
N TYR A 432 -5.94 -24.10 0.79
CA TYR A 432 -7.38 -23.97 0.95
C TYR A 432 -8.16 -24.94 0.05
N LEU A 433 -7.78 -25.08 -1.21
CA LEU A 433 -8.41 -26.03 -2.14
C LEU A 433 -8.17 -27.48 -1.73
N SER A 434 -7.03 -27.80 -1.11
CA SER A 434 -6.77 -29.14 -0.59
C SER A 434 -7.69 -29.52 0.57
N LEU A 435 -8.04 -28.57 1.44
CA LEU A 435 -9.00 -28.80 2.53
C LEU A 435 -10.40 -29.08 1.98
N TRP A 436 -10.86 -28.29 1.02
CA TRP A 436 -12.13 -28.54 0.33
C TRP A 436 -12.11 -29.86 -0.45
N GLY A 437 -11.00 -30.15 -1.14
CA GLY A 437 -10.81 -31.43 -1.83
C GLY A 437 -10.93 -32.62 -0.88
N SER A 438 -10.33 -32.53 0.31
CA SER A 438 -10.46 -33.53 1.38
C SER A 438 -11.91 -33.71 1.81
N TYR A 439 -12.63 -32.62 2.10
CA TYR A 439 -14.05 -32.65 2.47
C TYR A 439 -14.92 -33.31 1.38
N PHE A 440 -14.75 -32.90 0.12
CA PHE A 440 -15.50 -33.46 -1.01
C PHE A 440 -15.19 -34.94 -1.25
N TYR A 441 -13.94 -35.35 -1.03
CA TYR A 441 -13.53 -36.72 -1.28
C TYR A 441 -13.93 -37.70 -0.17
N PHE A 442 -13.79 -37.29 1.10
CA PHE A 442 -14.01 -38.19 2.24
C PHE A 442 -15.40 -38.06 2.85
N ASN A 443 -15.94 -36.85 2.98
CA ASN A 443 -17.11 -36.59 3.83
C ASN A 443 -18.38 -36.25 3.03
N THR A 444 -18.28 -35.86 1.76
CA THR A 444 -19.48 -35.52 0.97
C THR A 444 -20.14 -36.76 0.39
N LYS A 445 -21.43 -36.89 0.67
CA LYS A 445 -22.32 -37.91 0.12
C LYS A 445 -23.40 -37.24 -0.74
N LEU A 446 -23.72 -37.84 -1.87
CA LEU A 446 -24.79 -37.41 -2.77
C LEU A 446 -25.98 -38.34 -2.58
N THR A 447 -27.17 -37.78 -2.48
CA THR A 447 -28.42 -38.54 -2.49
C THR A 447 -28.85 -38.81 -3.93
N ASP A 448 -28.98 -40.07 -4.30
CA ASP A 448 -29.61 -40.46 -5.58
C ASP A 448 -31.12 -40.12 -5.55
N SER A 449 -31.75 -40.14 -6.72
CA SER A 449 -33.20 -40.08 -6.96
C SER A 449 -34.01 -41.10 -6.15
N GLU A 450 -33.39 -42.21 -5.73
CA GLU A 450 -33.97 -43.24 -4.84
C GLU A 450 -33.71 -43.00 -3.35
N GLY A 451 -32.95 -41.94 -2.99
CA GLY A 451 -32.67 -41.56 -1.60
C GLY A 451 -31.44 -42.24 -0.98
N GLU A 452 -30.68 -43.04 -1.73
CA GLU A 452 -29.43 -43.65 -1.24
C GLU A 452 -28.27 -42.65 -1.22
N GLU A 453 -27.49 -42.65 -0.14
CA GLU A 453 -26.31 -41.78 0.02
C GLU A 453 -25.04 -42.43 -0.54
N ILE A 454 -24.57 -41.94 -1.68
CA ILE A 454 -23.36 -42.43 -2.34
C ILE A 454 -22.21 -41.43 -2.10
N PRO A 455 -21.03 -41.87 -1.63
CA PRO A 455 -19.86 -41.00 -1.51
C PRO A 455 -19.47 -40.36 -2.86
N VAL A 456 -19.16 -39.06 -2.86
CA VAL A 456 -18.81 -38.32 -4.09
C VAL A 456 -17.64 -38.96 -4.84
N ARG A 457 -16.65 -39.52 -4.13
CA ARG A 457 -15.52 -40.23 -4.76
C ARG A 457 -15.96 -41.40 -5.64
N GLU A 458 -17.00 -42.13 -5.23
CA GLU A 458 -17.55 -43.28 -5.95
C GLU A 458 -18.38 -42.79 -7.12
N ALA A 459 -19.19 -41.74 -6.93
CA ALA A 459 -19.92 -41.09 -8.01
C ALA A 459 -18.99 -40.56 -9.12
N ILE A 460 -17.87 -39.92 -8.74
CA ILE A 460 -16.85 -39.44 -9.69
C ILE A 460 -16.20 -40.61 -10.44
N HIS A 461 -15.85 -41.69 -9.72
CA HIS A 461 -15.28 -42.88 -10.34
C HIS A 461 -16.28 -43.50 -11.34
N HIS A 462 -17.53 -43.70 -10.92
CA HIS A 462 -18.60 -44.22 -11.76
C HIS A 462 -18.87 -43.36 -12.99
N PHE A 463 -18.85 -42.03 -12.84
CA PHE A 463 -18.98 -41.09 -13.94
C PHE A 463 -17.86 -41.28 -14.98
N PHE A 464 -16.59 -41.33 -14.57
CA PHE A 464 -15.46 -41.51 -15.49
C PHE A 464 -15.35 -42.92 -16.07
N THR A 465 -15.96 -43.93 -15.43
CA THR A 465 -16.10 -45.28 -15.99
C THR A 465 -17.39 -45.49 -16.77
N SER A 466 -18.28 -44.50 -16.82
CA SER A 466 -19.57 -44.64 -17.50
C SER A 466 -19.38 -44.80 -19.01
N PRO A 467 -20.25 -45.60 -19.69
CA PRO A 467 -20.22 -45.72 -21.15
C PRO A 467 -20.25 -44.35 -21.83
N TRP A 468 -21.05 -43.44 -21.30
CA TRP A 468 -21.17 -42.07 -21.80
C TRP A 468 -19.83 -41.30 -21.78
N TRP A 469 -19.05 -41.40 -20.70
CA TRP A 469 -17.75 -40.71 -20.64
C TRP A 469 -16.73 -41.31 -21.61
N VAL A 470 -16.75 -42.63 -21.77
CA VAL A 470 -15.91 -43.34 -22.75
C VAL A 470 -16.27 -42.88 -24.16
N ASP A 471 -17.57 -42.81 -24.49
CA ASP A 471 -18.07 -42.35 -25.79
C ASP A 471 -17.73 -40.88 -26.05
N LEU A 472 -17.85 -40.01 -25.04
CA LEU A 472 -17.44 -38.62 -25.14
C LEU A 472 -15.94 -38.49 -25.39
N LYS A 473 -15.12 -39.24 -24.64
CA LYS A 473 -13.65 -39.25 -24.81
C LYS A 473 -13.27 -39.71 -26.22
N GLN A 474 -13.93 -40.75 -26.72
CA GLN A 474 -13.72 -41.25 -28.08
C GLN A 474 -14.13 -40.19 -29.12
N SER A 475 -15.32 -39.59 -28.97
CA SER A 475 -15.83 -38.55 -29.86
C SER A 475 -14.90 -37.33 -29.92
N LEU A 476 -14.37 -36.90 -28.77
CA LEU A 476 -13.40 -35.80 -28.69
C LEU A 476 -12.07 -36.17 -29.36
N HIS A 477 -11.62 -37.42 -29.21
CA HIS A 477 -10.42 -37.91 -29.87
C HIS A 477 -10.59 -37.96 -31.39
N ASP A 478 -11.70 -38.50 -31.87
CA ASP A 478 -12.03 -38.58 -33.29
C ASP A 478 -12.17 -37.18 -33.91
N THR A 479 -12.79 -36.24 -33.18
CA THR A 479 -12.87 -34.83 -33.57
C THR A 479 -11.49 -34.19 -33.66
N TRP A 480 -10.59 -34.49 -32.73
CA TRP A 480 -9.22 -33.97 -32.75
C TRP A 480 -8.41 -34.53 -33.92
N VAL A 481 -8.50 -35.85 -34.19
CA VAL A 481 -7.87 -36.48 -35.35
C VAL A 481 -8.42 -35.89 -36.64
N TYR A 482 -9.74 -35.72 -36.73
CA TYR A 482 -10.40 -35.08 -37.86
C TYR A 482 -9.89 -33.65 -38.07
N ALA A 483 -9.75 -32.86 -36.99
CA ALA A 483 -9.23 -31.49 -37.03
C ALA A 483 -7.78 -31.41 -37.51
N GLN A 484 -6.94 -32.38 -37.17
CA GLN A 484 -5.56 -32.44 -37.66
C GLN A 484 -5.50 -32.68 -39.18
N HIS A 485 -6.41 -33.49 -39.74
CA HIS A 485 -6.40 -33.84 -41.16
C HIS A 485 -7.12 -32.83 -42.07
N HIS A 486 -8.24 -32.25 -41.61
CA HIS A 486 -9.12 -31.40 -42.44
C HIS A 486 -9.06 -29.91 -42.07
N GLY A 487 -8.32 -29.57 -41.00
CA GLY A 487 -8.18 -28.21 -40.50
C GLY A 487 -9.28 -27.80 -39.53
N TRP A 488 -8.92 -26.93 -38.58
CA TRP A 488 -9.80 -26.48 -37.49
C TRP A 488 -11.01 -25.69 -37.96
N VAL A 489 -10.91 -24.97 -39.08
CA VAL A 489 -12.02 -24.16 -39.60
C VAL A 489 -13.15 -25.05 -40.12
N GLU A 490 -12.82 -26.11 -40.85
CA GLU A 490 -13.82 -27.03 -41.40
C GLU A 490 -14.43 -27.92 -40.31
N THR A 491 -13.61 -28.31 -39.35
CA THR A 491 -14.07 -29.04 -38.15
C THR A 491 -15.02 -28.20 -37.32
N TRP A 492 -14.73 -26.91 -37.13
CA TRP A 492 -15.62 -25.99 -36.40
C TRP A 492 -16.94 -25.76 -37.13
N ARG A 493 -16.92 -25.68 -38.48
CA ARG A 493 -18.16 -25.64 -39.28
C ARG A 493 -19.00 -26.90 -39.07
N GLN A 494 -18.39 -28.08 -39.14
CA GLN A 494 -19.11 -29.33 -38.90
C GLN A 494 -19.63 -29.47 -37.48
N ILE A 495 -18.85 -29.06 -36.48
CA ILE A 495 -19.32 -29.04 -35.08
C ILE A 495 -20.51 -28.10 -34.92
N ILE A 496 -20.47 -26.90 -35.50
CA ILE A 496 -21.60 -25.96 -35.47
C ILE A 496 -22.81 -26.55 -36.20
N ASP A 497 -22.61 -27.15 -37.38
CA ASP A 497 -23.69 -27.75 -38.17
C ASP A 497 -24.33 -28.97 -37.48
N LEU A 498 -23.55 -29.78 -36.77
CA LEU A 498 -24.02 -30.92 -35.97
C LEU A 498 -24.61 -30.49 -34.62
N SER A 499 -24.11 -29.39 -34.05
CA SER A 499 -24.56 -28.83 -32.76
C SER A 499 -25.82 -27.96 -32.90
N ASP A 500 -26.39 -27.81 -34.09
CA ASP A 500 -27.65 -27.08 -34.31
C ASP A 500 -28.82 -28.02 -34.67
N PRO A 501 -29.27 -28.89 -33.74
CA PRO A 501 -30.33 -29.84 -34.01
C PRO A 501 -31.68 -29.18 -34.31
N HIS A 502 -31.87 -27.89 -34.04
CA HIS A 502 -33.10 -27.11 -34.31
C HIS A 502 -32.84 -25.88 -35.20
N GLY A 503 -31.74 -25.92 -35.95
CA GLY A 503 -31.18 -24.80 -36.68
C GLY A 503 -31.90 -24.37 -37.94
N GLU A 504 -31.60 -23.14 -38.36
CA GLU A 504 -32.03 -22.61 -39.67
C GLU A 504 -31.60 -23.56 -40.81
N GLN A 505 -30.40 -24.13 -40.73
CA GLN A 505 -29.89 -25.07 -41.74
C GLN A 505 -30.57 -26.44 -41.70
N ASN A 506 -30.84 -26.99 -40.51
CA ASN A 506 -31.58 -28.26 -40.40
C ASN A 506 -33.01 -28.08 -40.95
N ALA A 507 -33.67 -26.98 -40.59
CA ALA A 507 -35.01 -26.68 -41.08
C ALA A 507 -35.11 -26.51 -42.61
N TYR A 508 -34.05 -25.99 -43.25
CA TYR A 508 -33.94 -25.95 -44.72
C TYR A 508 -33.82 -27.36 -45.32
N LYS A 509 -33.03 -28.25 -44.70
CA LYS A 509 -32.86 -29.65 -45.12
C LYS A 509 -34.16 -30.45 -44.96
N VAL A 510 -34.85 -30.34 -43.81
CA VAL A 510 -36.13 -31.05 -43.55
C VAL A 510 -37.21 -30.68 -44.58
N LEU A 511 -37.30 -29.40 -44.99
CA LEU A 511 -38.25 -28.97 -46.02
C LEU A 511 -37.75 -29.19 -47.46
N GLY A 512 -36.50 -29.63 -47.64
CA GLY A 512 -35.88 -29.84 -48.95
C GLY A 512 -35.70 -28.57 -49.78
N VAL A 513 -35.53 -27.41 -49.14
CA VAL A 513 -35.41 -26.10 -49.81
C VAL A 513 -34.05 -25.46 -49.56
N SER A 514 -33.56 -24.71 -50.55
CA SER A 514 -32.26 -24.01 -50.45
C SER A 514 -32.29 -22.92 -49.37
N GLY A 515 -31.14 -22.62 -48.76
CA GLY A 515 -31.01 -21.50 -47.80
C GLY A 515 -31.35 -20.12 -48.39
N ALA A 516 -31.35 -20.00 -49.73
CA ALA A 516 -31.80 -18.80 -50.44
C ALA A 516 -33.32 -18.75 -50.71
N ALA A 517 -34.07 -19.80 -50.35
CA ALA A 517 -35.49 -19.93 -50.68
C ALA A 517 -36.34 -18.76 -50.17
N SER A 518 -37.32 -18.39 -50.97
CA SER A 518 -38.27 -17.33 -50.64
C SER A 518 -39.32 -17.80 -49.62
N GLN A 519 -39.93 -16.87 -48.90
CA GLN A 519 -41.00 -17.22 -47.93
C GLN A 519 -42.23 -17.84 -48.61
N ALA A 520 -42.43 -17.62 -49.91
CA ALA A 520 -43.48 -18.26 -50.68
C ALA A 520 -43.13 -19.73 -50.98
N GLU A 521 -41.87 -20.00 -51.33
CA GLU A 521 -41.34 -21.33 -51.63
C GLU A 521 -41.35 -22.24 -50.39
N ILE A 522 -40.91 -21.73 -49.24
CA ILE A 522 -40.94 -22.44 -47.95
C ILE A 522 -42.38 -22.82 -47.58
N ARG A 523 -43.35 -21.90 -47.78
CA ARG A 523 -44.78 -22.15 -47.52
C ARG A 523 -45.39 -23.19 -48.45
N LEU A 524 -44.96 -23.18 -49.72
CA LEU A 524 -45.45 -24.11 -50.73
C LEU A 524 -44.97 -25.53 -50.43
N LYS A 525 -43.68 -25.70 -50.15
CA LYS A 525 -43.09 -27.00 -49.79
C LYS A 525 -43.61 -27.55 -48.47
N TYR A 526 -43.81 -26.71 -47.46
CA TYR A 526 -44.49 -27.10 -46.22
C TYR A 526 -45.88 -27.68 -46.49
N ARG A 527 -46.70 -27.04 -47.33
CA ARG A 527 -48.06 -27.51 -47.65
C ARG A 527 -48.06 -28.82 -48.44
N GLU A 528 -47.08 -29.01 -49.31
CA GLU A 528 -46.91 -30.24 -50.08
C GLU A 528 -46.57 -31.41 -49.17
N LEU A 529 -45.51 -31.28 -48.37
CA LEU A 529 -45.03 -32.30 -47.44
C LEU A 529 -46.04 -32.59 -46.32
N SER A 530 -46.69 -31.55 -45.77
CA SER A 530 -47.75 -31.73 -44.75
C SER A 530 -48.94 -32.53 -45.26
N ARG A 531 -49.23 -32.46 -46.57
CA ARG A 531 -50.34 -33.20 -47.19
C ARG A 531 -49.94 -34.64 -47.53
N GLU A 532 -48.65 -34.89 -47.71
CA GLU A 532 -48.08 -36.21 -47.99
C GLU A 532 -47.95 -37.02 -46.70
N PHE A 533 -47.36 -36.43 -45.67
CA PHE A 533 -47.09 -37.06 -44.37
C PHE A 533 -48.20 -36.85 -43.33
N HIS A 534 -49.40 -36.46 -43.74
CA HIS A 534 -50.51 -36.27 -42.79
C HIS A 534 -50.92 -37.63 -42.15
N PRO A 535 -50.98 -37.73 -40.80
CA PRO A 535 -51.22 -39.01 -40.12
C PRO A 535 -52.55 -39.67 -40.51
N ASP A 536 -53.57 -38.88 -40.86
CA ASP A 536 -54.89 -39.38 -41.29
C ASP A 536 -54.87 -40.14 -42.62
N LYS A 537 -53.84 -39.98 -43.46
CA LYS A 537 -53.74 -40.70 -44.74
C LYS A 537 -53.16 -42.10 -44.60
N VAL A 538 -52.52 -42.41 -43.46
CA VAL A 538 -51.81 -43.67 -43.26
C VAL A 538 -52.65 -44.62 -42.41
N LYS A 539 -53.15 -45.70 -43.03
CA LYS A 539 -54.02 -46.70 -42.39
C LYS A 539 -53.26 -47.74 -41.56
N ASP A 540 -51.98 -47.94 -41.85
CA ASP A 540 -51.08 -48.90 -41.18
C ASP A 540 -50.53 -48.31 -39.85
N PRO A 541 -50.67 -48.97 -38.69
CA PRO A 541 -50.31 -48.41 -37.38
C PRO A 541 -48.83 -48.06 -37.21
N GLU A 542 -47.91 -48.88 -37.71
CA GLU A 542 -46.46 -48.65 -37.60
C GLU A 542 -46.04 -47.43 -38.43
N LYS A 543 -46.50 -47.36 -39.68
CA LYS A 543 -46.22 -46.24 -40.59
C LYS A 543 -46.92 -44.94 -40.18
N ARG A 544 -48.01 -45.03 -39.40
CA ARG A 544 -48.69 -43.85 -38.86
C ARG A 544 -47.83 -43.14 -37.82
N ARG A 545 -47.10 -43.88 -36.98
CA ARG A 545 -46.16 -43.27 -36.01
C ARG A 545 -45.02 -42.55 -36.74
N GLU A 546 -44.44 -43.18 -37.75
CA GLU A 546 -43.38 -42.57 -38.58
C GLU A 546 -43.87 -41.32 -39.32
N ALA A 547 -45.07 -41.38 -39.92
CA ALA A 547 -45.67 -40.22 -40.60
C ALA A 547 -45.99 -39.08 -39.60
N GLN A 548 -46.42 -39.41 -38.39
CA GLN A 548 -46.69 -38.44 -37.33
C GLN A 548 -45.40 -37.75 -36.85
N GLU A 549 -44.31 -38.49 -36.66
CA GLU A 549 -43.01 -37.93 -36.30
C GLU A 549 -42.48 -37.00 -37.40
N GLN A 550 -42.51 -37.44 -38.66
CA GLN A 550 -42.09 -36.62 -39.80
C GLN A 550 -42.95 -35.36 -39.96
N PHE A 551 -44.28 -35.47 -39.76
CA PHE A 551 -45.19 -34.32 -39.80
C PHE A 551 -44.83 -33.27 -38.73
N MET A 552 -44.54 -33.70 -37.50
CA MET A 552 -44.13 -32.81 -36.41
C MET A 552 -42.80 -32.12 -36.73
N GLU A 553 -41.84 -32.85 -37.29
CA GLU A 553 -40.53 -32.30 -37.69
C GLU A 553 -40.67 -31.27 -38.81
N ILE A 554 -41.49 -31.56 -39.84
CA ILE A 554 -41.83 -30.63 -40.93
C ILE A 554 -42.49 -29.35 -40.39
N GLN A 555 -43.40 -29.48 -39.42
CA GLN A 555 -44.06 -28.34 -38.79
C GLN A 555 -43.08 -27.48 -38.00
N GLN A 556 -42.21 -28.10 -37.19
CA GLN A 556 -41.20 -27.41 -36.41
C GLN A 556 -40.17 -26.69 -37.30
N ALA A 557 -39.76 -27.31 -38.41
CA ALA A 557 -38.87 -26.71 -39.41
C ALA A 557 -39.50 -25.46 -40.05
N TYR A 558 -40.76 -25.54 -40.48
CA TYR A 558 -41.49 -24.41 -41.05
C TYR A 558 -41.62 -23.24 -40.07
N GLU A 559 -42.00 -23.51 -38.81
CA GLU A 559 -42.12 -22.47 -37.79
C GLU A 559 -40.81 -21.73 -37.54
N THR A 560 -39.71 -22.48 -37.48
CA THR A 560 -38.38 -21.94 -37.25
C THR A 560 -37.96 -21.00 -38.37
N LEU A 561 -38.06 -21.44 -39.64
CA LEU A 561 -37.74 -20.60 -40.80
C LEU A 561 -38.66 -19.38 -40.91
N SER A 562 -39.96 -19.56 -40.62
CA SER A 562 -40.94 -18.46 -40.66
C SER A 562 -40.65 -17.38 -39.62
N LYS A 563 -40.30 -17.77 -38.38
CA LYS A 563 -39.88 -16.84 -37.32
C LYS A 563 -38.59 -16.10 -37.69
N ILE A 564 -37.60 -16.79 -38.25
CA ILE A 564 -36.31 -16.19 -38.65
C ILE A 564 -36.47 -15.18 -39.79
N LYS A 565 -37.15 -15.56 -40.88
CA LYS A 565 -37.42 -14.66 -42.02
C LYS A 565 -38.29 -13.47 -41.60
N GLY A 566 -39.28 -13.69 -40.72
CA GLY A 566 -40.09 -12.62 -40.14
C GLY A 566 -39.27 -11.60 -39.33
N ARG A 567 -38.32 -12.07 -38.51
CA ARG A 567 -37.38 -11.20 -37.79
C ARG A 567 -36.44 -10.43 -38.74
N ARG A 568 -35.88 -11.08 -39.77
CA ARG A 568 -35.02 -10.43 -40.78
C ARG A 568 -35.75 -9.35 -41.57
N SER A 569 -36.99 -9.61 -42.00
CA SER A 569 -37.82 -8.63 -42.69
C SER A 569 -38.12 -7.38 -41.84
N ARG A 570 -38.39 -7.57 -40.53
CA ARG A 570 -38.57 -6.44 -39.60
C ARG A 570 -37.29 -5.63 -39.39
N LYS A 571 -36.13 -6.28 -39.34
CA LYS A 571 -34.82 -5.60 -39.24
C LYS A 571 -34.50 -4.78 -40.49
N ASN A 572 -34.71 -5.34 -41.68
CA ASN A 572 -34.45 -4.62 -42.94
C ASN A 572 -35.37 -3.40 -43.09
N LYS A 573 -36.65 -3.51 -42.72
CA LYS A 573 -37.57 -2.34 -42.70
C LYS A 573 -37.13 -1.24 -41.73
N LYS A 574 -36.50 -1.59 -40.61
CA LYS A 574 -35.99 -0.61 -39.65
C LYS A 574 -34.74 0.09 -40.19
N PHE A 575 -33.88 -0.64 -40.90
CA PHE A 575 -32.66 -0.12 -41.52
C PHE A 575 -32.92 0.75 -42.76
N GLU A 576 -34.06 0.58 -43.44
CA GLU A 576 -34.52 1.48 -44.52
C GLU A 576 -35.23 2.74 -43.99
N GLN A 577 -35.55 2.79 -42.69
CA GLN A 577 -36.19 3.92 -42.01
C GLN A 577 -35.22 4.77 -41.17
N GLU A 578 -33.99 4.29 -40.96
CA GLU A 578 -32.82 5.01 -40.43
C GLU A 578 -31.93 5.46 -41.60
#